data_AF-A0A4Y8PQR8-F1
#
_entry.id   AF-A0A4Y8PQR8-F1
#
_cell.length_a   1.000
_cell.length_b   1.000
_cell.length_c   1.000
_cell.angle_alpha   90.00
_cell.angle_beta   90.00
_cell.angle_gamma   90.00
#
_symmetry.space_group_name_H-M   'P 1'
#
loop_
_entity.id
_entity.type
_entity.pdbx_description
1 polymer ?
#
loop_
_entity_poly.entity_id
_entity_poly.type
_entity_poly.pdbx_seq_one_letter_code
_entity_poly.pdbx_strand_id
1 'polypeptide(L)'
;MANEGINSTANGFAAHAEGYATNANGVASHAEGSTNTADGDASHVEGSNNIASGVDAHAEGYYTAARGFASHAEGTQTIAQANLSHAEGGQTLASGVSSHAEGNLTVASGFAAHAEGEYAIINGVSKLTVASGEASHAEGQATSAVGEASHAEGFNTTAGVFGGGLAAHAEGVNATARAEASHAEGYATVASGYAAHAEGGTATASGQTAHAEGSGTIASGSAAHAEGFQTNASGAVSHSEGILTSTAGYTAAHIMGQSGSANESVSWFLANGGIKAKISGNTGVGTFTGGTSLGPADYAELFETADGLPIEPGYFVTFAAGTDGLIRVAGAADRYTIGVTSANPGVVGDSADFEWRGKYVRDEWGRALYRLAPAAEALVQREAGASLSPAARAGGRDGASASMGMGMGTGAEAGAGAVGGGEATKAGTGTGVGGGGETMTAGAGGDAEARELQREAEPRLWRAGEAAGVLSGEPEQLLEPMLSGEWDPQRPYVPRSERPEWVAVGLLGKLLVRDDGTCESGGCCRPGAGGIATSARSGYRVIRRTGARQVLILLK
;
A
#
# COMPACT_ATOMS: atom_id res chain seq x y z
N MET A 1 60.10 0.66 31.50
CA MET A 1 60.75 0.95 30.22
C MET A 1 61.66 -0.21 29.90
N ALA A 2 61.22 -1.07 29.00
CA ALA A 2 62.03 -2.14 28.41
C ALA A 2 61.94 -1.99 26.90
N ASN A 3 63.07 -2.17 26.22
CA ASN A 3 63.22 -1.96 24.79
C ASN A 3 63.99 -3.15 24.21
N GLU A 4 63.29 -4.00 23.47
CA GLU A 4 63.85 -5.23 22.90
C GLU A 4 63.86 -5.19 21.36
N GLY A 5 63.87 -3.98 20.77
CA GLY A 5 63.81 -3.76 19.32
C GLY A 5 64.96 -2.93 18.72
N ILE A 6 65.05 -2.95 17.38
CA ILE A 6 65.95 -2.09 16.61
C ILE A 6 65.23 -0.78 16.32
N ASN A 7 65.82 0.35 16.73
CA ASN A 7 65.24 1.69 16.56
C ASN A 7 63.87 1.88 17.24
N SER A 8 63.55 1.05 18.22
CA SER A 8 62.33 1.15 19.00
C SER A 8 62.54 2.06 20.22
N THR A 9 61.47 2.64 20.76
CA THR A 9 61.51 3.55 21.92
C THR A 9 60.35 3.26 22.88
N ALA A 10 60.65 3.08 24.16
CA ALA A 10 59.64 3.03 25.22
C ALA A 10 59.79 4.26 26.12
N ASN A 11 58.94 5.28 25.92
CA ASN A 11 59.01 6.57 26.62
C ASN A 11 58.11 6.63 27.87
N GLY A 12 57.01 5.87 27.89
CA GLY A 12 56.06 5.89 29.00
C GLY A 12 56.54 5.16 30.25
N PHE A 13 56.02 5.54 31.42
CA PHE A 13 56.24 4.79 32.66
C PHE A 13 55.71 3.36 32.49
N ALA A 14 56.51 2.35 32.81
CA ALA A 14 56.18 0.93 32.58
C ALA A 14 55.87 0.52 31.11
N ALA A 15 56.19 1.36 30.11
CA ALA A 15 56.01 0.99 28.71
C ALA A 15 57.01 -0.08 28.23
N HIS A 16 56.59 -0.83 27.20
CA HIS A 16 57.37 -1.87 26.52
C HIS A 16 57.34 -1.66 25.00
N ALA A 17 58.51 -1.68 24.35
CA ALA A 17 58.61 -1.59 22.90
C ALA A 17 59.56 -2.67 22.36
N GLU A 18 59.12 -3.43 21.37
CA GLU A 18 59.90 -4.49 20.73
C GLU A 18 59.70 -4.50 19.20
N GLY A 19 60.55 -5.22 18.46
CA GLY A 19 60.50 -5.28 17.00
C GLY A 19 61.36 -4.23 16.28
N TYR A 20 60.85 -3.60 15.22
CA TYR A 20 61.58 -2.63 14.40
C TYR A 20 60.87 -1.28 14.35
N ALA A 21 61.54 -0.21 14.79
CA ALA A 21 61.05 1.17 14.73
C ALA A 21 59.68 1.39 15.41
N THR A 22 59.42 0.71 16.52
CA THR A 22 58.18 0.82 17.31
C THR A 22 58.29 1.85 18.43
N ASN A 23 57.22 2.57 18.75
CA ASN A 23 57.19 3.57 19.82
C ASN A 23 56.06 3.30 20.81
N ALA A 24 56.39 3.11 22.09
CA ALA A 24 55.44 3.00 23.19
C ALA A 24 55.56 4.22 24.11
N ASN A 25 54.68 5.20 23.93
CA ASN A 25 54.75 6.53 24.56
C ASN A 25 53.85 6.69 25.78
N GLY A 26 52.70 6.02 25.83
CA GLY A 26 51.76 6.08 26.97
C GLY A 26 52.22 5.29 28.20
N VAL A 27 51.68 5.59 29.37
CA VAL A 27 51.93 4.83 30.61
C VAL A 27 51.46 3.39 30.42
N ALA A 28 52.30 2.40 30.72
CA ALA A 28 52.03 0.97 30.55
C ALA A 28 51.63 0.56 29.12
N SER A 29 52.00 1.35 28.11
CA SER A 29 51.77 1.01 26.70
C SER A 29 52.70 -0.11 26.20
N HIS A 30 52.23 -0.88 25.21
CA HIS A 30 53.01 -1.94 24.54
C HIS A 30 52.98 -1.74 23.03
N ALA A 31 54.15 -1.75 22.39
CA ALA A 31 54.28 -1.69 20.94
C ALA A 31 55.23 -2.76 20.40
N GLU A 32 54.73 -3.67 19.57
CA GLU A 32 55.50 -4.73 18.92
C GLU A 32 55.34 -4.73 17.40
N GLY A 33 56.13 -5.53 16.67
CA GLY A 33 56.08 -5.60 15.20
C GLY A 33 56.97 -4.56 14.49
N SER A 34 56.44 -3.87 13.47
CA SER A 34 57.22 -2.92 12.65
C SER A 34 56.54 -1.57 12.53
N THR A 35 57.25 -0.48 12.83
CA THR A 35 56.81 0.90 12.60
C THR A 35 55.48 1.27 13.28
N ASN A 36 55.19 0.64 14.42
CA ASN A 36 53.96 0.85 15.19
C ASN A 36 54.12 1.92 16.28
N THR A 37 53.03 2.59 16.65
CA THR A 37 53.02 3.62 17.69
C THR A 37 51.86 3.43 18.67
N ALA A 38 52.16 3.20 19.95
CA ALA A 38 51.21 3.17 21.06
C ALA A 38 51.36 4.45 21.90
N ASP A 39 50.50 5.44 21.66
CA ASP A 39 50.52 6.76 22.31
C ASP A 39 49.64 6.85 23.55
N GLY A 40 48.57 6.04 23.63
CA GLY A 40 47.63 6.08 24.74
C GLY A 40 48.13 5.35 25.99
N ASP A 41 47.68 5.78 27.17
CA ASP A 41 47.92 5.02 28.40
C ASP A 41 47.27 3.63 28.30
N ALA A 42 48.00 2.60 28.70
CA ALA A 42 47.65 1.18 28.60
C ALA A 42 47.27 0.71 27.18
N SER A 43 47.65 1.47 26.14
CA SER A 43 47.41 1.07 24.75
C SER A 43 48.34 -0.05 24.28
N HIS A 44 47.84 -0.88 23.37
CA HIS A 44 48.58 -1.98 22.74
C HIS A 44 48.59 -1.80 21.23
N VAL A 45 49.72 -2.06 20.58
CA VAL A 45 49.82 -2.13 19.12
C VAL A 45 50.73 -3.27 18.65
N GLU A 46 50.26 -4.07 17.69
CA GLU A 46 51.04 -5.14 17.05
C GLU A 46 50.86 -5.13 15.52
N GLY A 47 51.69 -5.84 14.75
CA GLY A 47 51.62 -5.84 13.27
C GLY A 47 52.54 -4.82 12.58
N SER A 48 52.04 -4.04 11.61
CA SER A 48 52.87 -3.07 10.86
C SER A 48 52.19 -1.75 10.49
N ASN A 49 52.83 -0.63 10.82
CA ASN A 49 52.36 0.74 10.56
C ASN A 49 51.05 1.12 11.27
N ASN A 50 50.80 0.54 12.45
CA ASN A 50 49.58 0.75 13.21
C ASN A 50 49.75 1.82 14.30
N ILE A 51 48.64 2.44 14.70
CA ILE A 51 48.61 3.52 15.71
C ILE A 51 47.52 3.24 16.74
N ALA A 52 47.88 3.12 18.01
CA ALA A 52 46.95 3.08 19.13
C ALA A 52 47.13 4.35 19.98
N SER A 53 46.30 5.38 19.79
CA SER A 53 46.46 6.69 20.47
C SER A 53 45.45 6.96 21.57
N GLY A 54 44.39 6.18 21.67
CA GLY A 54 43.42 6.27 22.77
C GLY A 54 43.91 5.53 24.02
N VAL A 55 43.46 5.97 25.20
CA VAL A 55 43.66 5.21 26.45
C VAL A 55 42.96 3.86 26.32
N ASP A 56 43.63 2.78 26.74
CA ASP A 56 43.19 1.38 26.59
C ASP A 56 42.92 0.95 25.13
N ALA A 57 43.42 1.69 24.13
CA ALA A 57 43.18 1.36 22.72
C ALA A 57 44.06 0.19 22.25
N HIS A 58 43.53 -0.62 21.33
CA HIS A 58 44.24 -1.72 20.71
C HIS A 58 44.24 -1.58 19.18
N ALA A 59 45.40 -1.72 18.53
CA ALA A 59 45.48 -1.74 17.07
C ALA A 59 46.38 -2.87 16.57
N GLU A 60 45.86 -3.71 15.67
CA GLU A 60 46.58 -4.85 15.08
C GLU A 60 46.41 -4.90 13.55
N GLY A 61 47.29 -5.60 12.83
CA GLY A 61 47.23 -5.74 11.36
C GLY A 61 48.17 -4.81 10.56
N TYR A 62 47.68 -4.15 9.52
CA TYR A 62 48.48 -3.30 8.61
C TYR A 62 47.81 -1.93 8.34
N TYR A 63 48.48 -0.84 8.73
CA TYR A 63 47.95 0.53 8.65
C TYR A 63 46.62 0.76 9.39
N THR A 64 46.43 0.13 10.54
CA THR A 64 45.24 0.31 11.38
C THR A 64 45.42 1.44 12.40
N ALA A 65 44.32 2.07 12.82
CA ALA A 65 44.37 3.15 13.81
C ALA A 65 43.21 3.10 14.82
N ALA A 66 43.52 2.91 16.10
CA ALA A 66 42.58 2.99 17.22
C ALA A 66 42.83 4.27 18.03
N ARG A 67 41.93 5.25 17.92
CA ARG A 67 42.14 6.62 18.41
C ARG A 67 41.27 7.03 19.60
N GLY A 68 40.16 6.34 19.82
CA GLY A 68 39.24 6.61 20.94
C GLY A 68 39.59 5.84 22.21
N PHE A 69 39.02 6.25 23.34
CA PHE A 69 39.11 5.50 24.60
C PHE A 69 38.57 4.07 24.41
N ALA A 70 39.36 3.06 24.78
CA ALA A 70 39.05 1.64 24.64
C ALA A 70 38.55 1.26 23.23
N SER A 71 39.11 1.89 22.19
CA SER A 71 38.81 1.56 20.80
C SER A 71 39.69 0.40 20.30
N HIS A 72 39.18 -0.35 19.33
CA HIS A 72 39.88 -1.49 18.74
C HIS A 72 39.89 -1.40 17.21
N ALA A 73 41.04 -1.55 16.57
CA ALA A 73 41.16 -1.57 15.11
C ALA A 73 42.04 -2.73 14.64
N GLU A 74 41.48 -3.65 13.85
CA GLU A 74 42.17 -4.82 13.31
C GLU A 74 42.02 -4.93 11.79
N GLY A 75 42.89 -5.69 11.11
CA GLY A 75 42.84 -5.91 9.66
C GLY A 75 43.76 -4.99 8.84
N THR A 76 43.27 -4.43 7.73
CA THR A 76 44.06 -3.60 6.79
C THR A 76 43.40 -2.23 6.57
N GLN A 77 44.12 -1.15 6.88
CA GLN A 77 43.65 0.24 6.69
C GLN A 77 42.34 0.56 7.44
N THR A 78 42.09 -0.08 8.58
CA THR A 78 40.89 0.14 9.40
C THR A 78 41.10 1.25 10.42
N ILE A 79 40.05 1.99 10.76
CA ILE A 79 40.12 3.14 11.68
C ILE A 79 38.96 3.09 12.68
N ALA A 80 39.28 2.95 13.96
CA ALA A 80 38.34 3.11 15.08
C ALA A 80 38.61 4.46 15.76
N GLN A 81 37.77 5.46 15.49
CA GLN A 81 38.04 6.86 15.81
C GLN A 81 37.43 7.34 17.15
N ALA A 82 36.32 6.73 17.57
CA ALA A 82 35.54 7.18 18.72
C ALA A 82 35.68 6.23 19.93
N ASN A 83 35.21 6.68 21.09
CA ASN A 83 35.25 5.86 22.30
C ASN A 83 34.45 4.57 22.12
N LEU A 84 35.01 3.44 22.55
CA LEU A 84 34.42 2.10 22.46
C LEU A 84 34.10 1.65 21.03
N SER A 85 34.69 2.31 20.01
CA SER A 85 34.48 1.92 18.61
C SER A 85 35.36 0.72 18.24
N HIS A 86 34.84 -0.13 17.34
CA HIS A 86 35.53 -1.30 16.80
C HIS A 86 35.54 -1.24 15.28
N ALA A 87 36.70 -1.45 14.64
CA ALA A 87 36.81 -1.52 13.18
C ALA A 87 37.67 -2.72 12.76
N GLU A 88 37.12 -3.62 11.94
CA GLU A 88 37.81 -4.80 11.43
C GLU A 88 37.66 -4.95 9.91
N GLY A 89 38.46 -5.83 9.28
CA GLY A 89 38.42 -6.07 7.84
C GLY A 89 39.36 -5.17 7.01
N GLY A 90 38.84 -4.57 5.94
CA GLY A 90 39.61 -3.82 4.94
C GLY A 90 39.05 -2.41 4.68
N GLN A 91 39.83 -1.37 4.94
CA GLN A 91 39.42 0.03 4.69
C GLN A 91 38.10 0.44 5.38
N THR A 92 37.83 -0.09 6.57
CA THR A 92 36.62 0.19 7.36
C THR A 92 36.82 1.39 8.30
N LEU A 93 35.75 2.10 8.63
CA LEU A 93 35.77 3.26 9.53
C LEU A 93 34.63 3.20 10.56
N ALA A 94 34.98 3.07 11.84
CA ALA A 94 34.06 3.23 12.96
C ALA A 94 34.31 4.57 13.66
N SER A 95 33.46 5.57 13.39
CA SER A 95 33.61 6.94 13.90
C SER A 95 32.54 7.37 14.91
N GLY A 96 31.53 6.53 15.14
CA GLY A 96 30.52 6.72 16.17
C GLY A 96 30.95 6.15 17.52
N VAL A 97 30.51 6.75 18.63
CA VAL A 97 30.73 6.16 19.96
C VAL A 97 30.03 4.79 20.03
N SER A 98 30.74 3.77 20.51
CA SER A 98 30.26 2.38 20.55
C SER A 98 29.87 1.81 19.18
N SER A 99 30.38 2.37 18.08
CA SER A 99 30.09 1.87 16.73
C SER A 99 30.98 0.69 16.35
N HIS A 100 30.49 -0.15 15.44
CA HIS A 100 31.23 -1.30 14.89
C HIS A 100 31.20 -1.25 13.35
N ALA A 101 32.35 -1.37 12.69
CA ALA A 101 32.44 -1.46 11.24
C ALA A 101 33.31 -2.66 10.82
N GLU A 102 32.76 -3.59 10.06
CA GLU A 102 33.43 -4.80 9.57
C GLU A 102 33.24 -4.97 8.05
N GLY A 103 34.03 -5.84 7.42
CA GLY A 103 33.98 -6.10 5.97
C GLY A 103 34.96 -5.26 5.15
N ASN A 104 34.54 -4.76 3.98
CA ASN A 104 35.40 -4.01 3.06
C ASN A 104 34.76 -2.67 2.62
N LEU A 105 35.42 -1.56 2.94
CA LEU A 105 34.94 -0.21 2.66
C LEU A 105 33.56 0.07 3.29
N THR A 106 33.41 -0.26 4.58
CA THR A 106 32.22 0.00 5.40
C THR A 106 32.43 1.18 6.35
N VAL A 107 31.37 1.89 6.69
CA VAL A 107 31.41 3.06 7.59
C VAL A 107 30.29 3.00 8.63
N ALA A 108 30.65 2.98 9.90
CA ALA A 108 29.72 3.14 11.02
C ALA A 108 30.00 4.46 11.75
N SER A 109 29.14 5.47 11.53
CA SER A 109 29.35 6.82 12.06
C SER A 109 28.32 7.27 13.11
N GLY A 110 27.20 6.55 13.24
CA GLY A 110 26.19 6.82 14.26
C GLY A 110 26.59 6.30 15.65
N PHE A 111 26.02 6.88 16.71
CA PHE A 111 26.14 6.32 18.06
C PHE A 111 25.59 4.89 18.06
N ALA A 112 26.36 3.91 18.55
CA ALA A 112 25.99 2.49 18.56
C ALA A 112 25.59 1.91 17.17
N ALA A 113 26.07 2.50 16.07
CA ALA A 113 25.80 2.01 14.74
C ALA A 113 26.66 0.78 14.38
N HIS A 114 26.12 -0.12 13.56
CA HIS A 114 26.83 -1.28 13.04
C HIS A 114 26.79 -1.31 11.51
N ALA A 115 27.94 -1.49 10.86
CA ALA A 115 28.03 -1.64 9.41
C ALA A 115 28.88 -2.85 9.02
N GLU A 116 28.32 -3.77 8.24
CA GLU A 116 29.00 -4.97 7.75
C GLU A 116 28.78 -5.18 6.24
N GLY A 117 29.69 -5.88 5.56
CA GLY A 117 29.59 -6.21 4.13
C GLY A 117 30.62 -5.53 3.23
N GLU A 118 30.24 -5.12 2.01
CA GLU A 118 31.18 -4.63 1.00
C GLU A 118 30.61 -3.47 0.16
N TYR A 119 31.48 -2.57 -0.30
CA TYR A 119 31.11 -1.59 -1.31
C TYR A 119 30.64 -2.22 -2.63
N ALA A 120 29.97 -1.44 -3.48
CA ALA A 120 29.69 -1.81 -4.86
C ALA A 120 29.92 -0.65 -5.83
N ILE A 121 30.22 -0.96 -7.09
CA ILE A 121 30.26 0.04 -8.17
C ILE A 121 28.88 0.11 -8.83
N ILE A 122 28.16 1.20 -8.57
CA ILE A 122 26.81 1.43 -9.11
C ILE A 122 26.85 2.66 -9.99
N ASN A 123 26.52 2.49 -11.27
CA ASN A 123 26.60 3.55 -12.29
C ASN A 123 27.99 4.22 -12.38
N GLY A 124 29.06 3.43 -12.21
CA GLY A 124 30.45 3.92 -12.26
C GLY A 124 30.92 4.64 -11.00
N VAL A 125 30.13 4.65 -9.92
CA VAL A 125 30.46 5.29 -8.64
C VAL A 125 30.58 4.21 -7.56
N SER A 126 31.65 4.27 -6.76
CA SER A 126 31.77 3.45 -5.55
C SER A 126 30.75 3.90 -4.50
N LYS A 127 29.84 3.01 -4.13
CA LYS A 127 28.95 3.18 -2.99
C LYS A 127 29.38 2.24 -1.87
N LEU A 128 29.57 2.79 -0.68
CA LEU A 128 29.96 2.06 0.52
C LEU A 128 28.72 1.51 1.24
N THR A 129 28.93 0.54 2.12
CA THR A 129 27.95 0.16 3.14
C THR A 129 28.08 1.11 4.34
N VAL A 130 27.00 1.81 4.70
CA VAL A 130 27.03 2.92 5.65
C VAL A 130 25.92 2.83 6.70
N ALA A 131 26.28 2.82 7.97
CA ALA A 131 25.36 3.00 9.10
C ALA A 131 25.67 4.32 9.82
N SER A 132 24.85 5.34 9.60
CA SER A 132 25.08 6.70 10.11
C SER A 132 24.03 7.19 11.11
N GLY A 133 22.90 6.50 11.22
CA GLY A 133 21.88 6.80 12.23
C GLY A 133 22.28 6.28 13.62
N GLU A 134 21.73 6.89 14.67
CA GLU A 134 21.86 6.34 16.04
C GLU A 134 21.24 4.93 16.09
N ALA A 135 21.97 3.96 16.64
CA ALA A 135 21.58 2.55 16.69
C ALA A 135 21.18 1.94 15.34
N SER A 136 21.71 2.48 14.23
CA SER A 136 21.43 1.96 12.88
C SER A 136 22.26 0.73 12.55
N HIS A 137 21.74 -0.12 11.66
CA HIS A 137 22.42 -1.31 11.17
C HIS A 137 22.39 -1.34 9.64
N ALA A 138 23.55 -1.52 8.99
CA ALA A 138 23.65 -1.67 7.54
C ALA A 138 24.49 -2.91 7.21
N GLU A 139 23.91 -3.87 6.51
CA GLU A 139 24.57 -5.12 6.10
C GLU A 139 24.46 -5.35 4.59
N GLY A 140 25.38 -6.12 4.00
CA GLY A 140 25.37 -6.45 2.57
C GLY A 140 26.18 -5.49 1.67
N GLN A 141 25.74 -5.32 0.43
CA GLN A 141 26.49 -4.61 -0.60
C GLN A 141 25.93 -3.21 -0.91
N ALA A 142 26.71 -2.18 -0.63
CA ALA A 142 26.34 -0.78 -0.86
C ALA A 142 25.01 -0.35 -0.21
N THR A 143 24.74 -0.85 0.99
CA THR A 143 23.52 -0.54 1.77
C THR A 143 23.72 0.71 2.63
N SER A 144 22.63 1.42 2.95
CA SER A 144 22.73 2.66 3.73
C SER A 144 21.60 2.79 4.75
N ALA A 145 21.94 2.72 6.03
CA ALA A 145 21.03 2.95 7.15
C ALA A 145 21.33 4.31 7.81
N VAL A 146 20.47 5.31 7.54
CA VAL A 146 20.72 6.72 7.85
C VAL A 146 19.80 7.24 8.97
N GLY A 147 18.63 6.63 9.14
CA GLY A 147 17.68 6.98 10.20
C GLY A 147 18.08 6.39 11.57
N GLU A 148 17.61 7.01 12.65
CA GLU A 148 17.68 6.43 14.00
C GLU A 148 17.01 5.04 14.01
N ALA A 149 17.66 4.04 14.59
CA ALA A 149 17.22 2.65 14.64
C ALA A 149 16.85 2.05 13.27
N SER A 150 17.37 2.61 12.16
CA SER A 150 17.09 2.10 10.81
C SER A 150 17.93 0.86 10.50
N HIS A 151 17.40 -0.01 9.63
CA HIS A 151 18.06 -1.23 9.18
C HIS A 151 18.05 -1.33 7.66
N ALA A 152 19.20 -1.58 7.03
CA ALA A 152 19.31 -1.77 5.59
C ALA A 152 20.15 -3.01 5.25
N GLU A 153 19.58 -3.94 4.48
CA GLU A 153 20.23 -5.19 4.08
C GLU A 153 20.09 -5.45 2.56
N GLY A 154 20.91 -6.34 2.00
CA GLY A 154 20.86 -6.73 0.58
C GLY A 154 21.82 -5.96 -0.34
N PHE A 155 21.36 -5.53 -1.53
CA PHE A 155 22.17 -4.83 -2.55
C PHE A 155 21.58 -3.47 -2.90
N ASN A 156 22.35 -2.40 -2.67
CA ASN A 156 21.98 -1.02 -2.97
C ASN A 156 20.65 -0.58 -2.31
N THR A 157 20.42 -1.00 -1.07
CA THR A 157 19.24 -0.62 -0.30
C THR A 157 19.49 0.63 0.54
N THR A 158 18.42 1.34 0.90
CA THR A 158 18.52 2.55 1.73
C THR A 158 17.36 2.62 2.71
N ALA A 159 17.67 2.72 4.00
CA ALA A 159 16.74 2.90 5.08
C ALA A 159 16.95 4.24 5.79
N GLY A 160 15.89 5.04 5.81
CA GLY A 160 15.83 6.37 6.40
C GLY A 160 16.38 7.50 5.51
N VAL A 161 16.41 8.70 6.09
CA VAL A 161 16.97 9.93 5.52
C VAL A 161 17.66 10.72 6.62
N PHE A 162 18.60 11.61 6.30
CA PHE A 162 19.27 12.43 7.32
C PHE A 162 18.24 13.25 8.14
N GLY A 163 18.21 13.03 9.45
CA GLY A 163 17.27 13.73 10.35
C GLY A 163 15.81 13.24 10.28
N GLY A 164 15.56 12.07 9.66
CA GLY A 164 14.25 11.44 9.59
C GLY A 164 14.36 9.92 9.41
N GLY A 165 13.23 9.24 9.19
CA GLY A 165 13.24 7.80 8.92
C GLY A 165 13.56 6.93 10.15
N LEU A 166 13.12 7.36 11.34
CA LEU A 166 13.19 6.56 12.57
C LEU A 166 12.60 5.16 12.30
N ALA A 167 13.35 4.11 12.64
CA ALA A 167 12.95 2.71 12.47
C ALA A 167 12.55 2.31 11.04
N ALA A 168 13.11 2.97 10.01
CA ALA A 168 12.93 2.54 8.63
C ALA A 168 13.67 1.20 8.37
N HIS A 169 13.08 0.32 7.54
CA HIS A 169 13.66 -0.95 7.15
C HIS A 169 13.69 -1.12 5.62
N ALA A 170 14.82 -1.50 5.04
CA ALA A 170 14.92 -1.77 3.61
C ALA A 170 15.74 -3.04 3.31
N GLU A 171 15.15 -3.99 2.58
CA GLU A 171 15.79 -5.26 2.22
C GLU A 171 15.61 -5.62 0.73
N GLY A 172 16.50 -6.45 0.19
CA GLY A 172 16.45 -6.91 -1.20
C GLY A 172 17.40 -6.15 -2.14
N VAL A 173 16.91 -5.73 -3.32
CA VAL A 173 17.74 -5.12 -4.38
C VAL A 173 17.15 -3.79 -4.80
N ASN A 174 17.91 -2.69 -4.63
CA ASN A 174 17.45 -1.33 -4.92
C ASN A 174 16.20 -0.90 -4.10
N ALA A 175 15.90 -1.54 -2.97
CA ALA A 175 14.80 -1.17 -2.10
C ALA A 175 15.10 0.14 -1.35
N THR A 176 14.09 0.98 -1.13
CA THR A 176 14.27 2.24 -0.39
C THR A 176 13.10 2.52 0.54
N ALA A 177 13.38 2.59 1.84
CA ALA A 177 12.45 3.06 2.86
C ALA A 177 12.91 4.44 3.37
N ARG A 178 12.13 5.51 3.18
CA ARG A 178 12.56 6.90 3.47
C ARG A 178 11.92 7.53 4.70
N ALA A 179 10.77 7.02 5.13
CA ALA A 179 9.96 7.64 6.16
C ALA A 179 10.04 6.87 7.48
N GLU A 180 9.58 7.52 8.56
CA GLU A 180 9.48 6.89 9.87
C GLU A 180 8.62 5.62 9.81
N ALA A 181 9.11 4.54 10.39
CA ALA A 181 8.54 3.20 10.40
C ALA A 181 8.20 2.63 9.01
N SER A 182 8.76 3.18 7.93
CA SER A 182 8.52 2.65 6.58
C SER A 182 9.32 1.37 6.33
N HIS A 183 8.75 0.45 5.57
CA HIS A 183 9.37 -0.83 5.22
C HIS A 183 9.32 -1.05 3.70
N ALA A 184 10.46 -1.34 3.07
CA ALA A 184 10.54 -1.67 1.65
C ALA A 184 11.34 -2.97 1.44
N GLU A 185 10.73 -3.96 0.80
CA GLU A 185 11.36 -5.27 0.52
C GLU A 185 11.20 -5.66 -0.95
N GLY A 186 12.15 -6.46 -1.48
CA GLY A 186 12.10 -6.97 -2.86
C GLY A 186 12.95 -6.19 -3.88
N TYR A 187 12.50 -6.11 -5.13
CA TYR A 187 13.25 -5.50 -6.24
C TYR A 187 12.72 -4.09 -6.57
N ALA A 188 13.58 -3.09 -6.39
CA ALA A 188 13.30 -1.68 -6.74
C ALA A 188 12.02 -1.12 -6.09
N THR A 189 11.72 -1.56 -4.87
CA THR A 189 10.56 -1.08 -4.10
C THR A 189 10.85 0.23 -3.37
N VAL A 190 9.81 1.04 -3.17
CA VAL A 190 9.92 2.34 -2.50
C VAL A 190 8.81 2.53 -1.49
N ALA A 191 9.16 2.63 -0.20
CA ALA A 191 8.25 3.07 0.85
C ALA A 191 8.66 4.47 1.33
N SER A 192 7.81 5.47 1.15
CA SER A 192 8.12 6.88 1.46
C SER A 192 7.06 7.60 2.29
N GLY A 193 5.96 6.94 2.62
CA GLY A 193 4.98 7.45 3.59
C GLY A 193 5.29 6.99 5.01
N TYR A 194 4.86 7.76 6.01
CA TYR A 194 4.93 7.34 7.42
C TYR A 194 4.27 5.96 7.59
N ALA A 195 4.98 4.99 8.17
CA ALA A 195 4.53 3.61 8.35
C ALA A 195 4.02 2.93 7.05
N ALA A 196 4.53 3.33 5.89
CA ALA A 196 4.19 2.71 4.61
C ALA A 196 4.96 1.40 4.40
N HIS A 197 4.36 0.44 3.71
CA HIS A 197 4.95 -0.85 3.38
C HIS A 197 4.92 -1.09 1.86
N ALA A 198 6.05 -1.46 1.26
CA ALA A 198 6.14 -1.80 -0.16
C ALA A 198 6.92 -3.10 -0.38
N GLU A 199 6.29 -4.10 -1.00
CA GLU A 199 6.88 -5.42 -1.27
C GLU A 199 6.71 -5.86 -2.73
N GLY A 200 7.58 -6.76 -3.20
CA GLY A 200 7.53 -7.30 -4.56
C GLY A 200 8.49 -6.62 -5.54
N GLY A 201 7.99 -6.20 -6.71
CA GLY A 201 8.82 -5.69 -7.81
C GLY A 201 8.35 -4.34 -8.32
N THR A 202 9.16 -3.29 -8.17
CA THR A 202 8.83 -1.90 -8.54
C THR A 202 7.58 -1.34 -7.86
N ALA A 203 7.17 -1.92 -6.72
CA ALA A 203 6.06 -1.45 -5.91
C ALA A 203 6.42 -0.13 -5.19
N THR A 204 5.47 0.80 -5.08
CA THR A 204 5.67 2.10 -4.42
C THR A 204 4.54 2.41 -3.46
N ALA A 205 4.85 2.54 -2.17
CA ALA A 205 3.92 3.00 -1.15
C ALA A 205 4.35 4.39 -0.64
N SER A 206 3.66 5.44 -1.08
CA SER A 206 4.00 6.84 -0.75
C SER A 206 2.99 7.52 0.17
N GLY A 207 1.79 6.96 0.34
CA GLY A 207 0.80 7.44 1.30
C GLY A 207 1.16 7.07 2.74
N GLN A 208 0.71 7.86 3.71
CA GLN A 208 0.79 7.48 5.12
C GLN A 208 0.06 6.14 5.34
N THR A 209 0.69 5.20 6.05
CA THR A 209 0.17 3.84 6.32
C THR A 209 -0.30 3.10 5.06
N ALA A 210 0.23 3.44 3.90
CA ALA A 210 -0.13 2.80 2.63
C ALA A 210 0.61 1.46 2.48
N HIS A 211 -0.01 0.53 1.77
CA HIS A 211 0.57 -0.77 1.46
C HIS A 211 0.54 -1.02 -0.06
N ALA A 212 1.68 -1.38 -0.64
CA ALA A 212 1.79 -1.75 -2.05
C ALA A 212 2.51 -3.09 -2.20
N GLU A 213 1.84 -4.09 -2.79
CA GLU A 213 2.40 -5.43 -3.02
C GLU A 213 2.25 -5.83 -4.50
N GLY A 214 3.07 -6.77 -4.97
CA GLY A 214 3.03 -7.27 -6.36
C GLY A 214 4.01 -6.57 -7.30
N SER A 215 3.63 -6.34 -8.55
CA SER A 215 4.54 -5.83 -9.59
C SER A 215 4.05 -4.53 -10.23
N GLY A 216 4.82 -3.46 -10.03
CA GLY A 216 4.53 -2.12 -10.55
C GLY A 216 3.32 -1.46 -9.91
N THR A 217 2.97 -1.85 -8.69
CA THR A 217 1.82 -1.34 -7.95
C THR A 217 2.17 -0.04 -7.23
N ILE A 218 1.18 0.85 -7.08
CA ILE A 218 1.38 2.18 -6.49
C ILE A 218 0.25 2.45 -5.49
N ALA A 219 0.60 2.63 -4.22
CA ALA A 219 -0.30 3.08 -3.17
C ALA A 219 0.10 4.49 -2.70
N SER A 220 -0.53 5.51 -3.27
CA SER A 220 -0.19 6.92 -3.00
C SER A 220 -1.19 7.64 -2.10
N GLY A 221 -2.40 7.11 -1.92
CA GLY A 221 -3.37 7.65 -0.97
C GLY A 221 -3.03 7.28 0.47
N SER A 222 -3.40 8.14 1.44
CA SER A 222 -3.30 7.81 2.86
C SER A 222 -4.13 6.56 3.18
N ALA A 223 -3.54 5.57 3.86
CA ALA A 223 -4.12 4.25 4.13
C ALA A 223 -4.61 3.49 2.89
N ALA A 224 -4.04 3.76 1.71
CA ALA A 224 -4.38 3.06 0.48
C ALA A 224 -3.70 1.68 0.39
N HIS A 225 -4.34 0.75 -0.31
CA HIS A 225 -3.81 -0.59 -0.60
C HIS A 225 -3.79 -0.85 -2.11
N ALA A 226 -2.64 -1.23 -2.66
CA ALA A 226 -2.50 -1.63 -4.07
C ALA A 226 -1.83 -3.00 -4.20
N GLU A 227 -2.52 -3.95 -4.83
CA GLU A 227 -2.00 -5.30 -5.06
C GLU A 227 -2.14 -5.73 -6.53
N GLY A 228 -1.36 -6.72 -6.98
CA GLY A 228 -1.44 -7.30 -8.33
C GLY A 228 -0.40 -6.76 -9.32
N PHE A 229 -0.81 -6.46 -10.55
CA PHE A 229 0.07 -6.02 -11.65
C PHE A 229 -0.34 -4.65 -12.19
N GLN A 230 0.54 -3.66 -12.02
CA GLN A 230 0.35 -2.28 -12.48
C GLN A 230 -0.96 -1.64 -11.97
N THR A 231 -1.29 -1.85 -10.70
CA THR A 231 -2.45 -1.24 -10.04
C THR A 231 -2.10 0.07 -9.34
N ASN A 232 -3.06 0.97 -9.18
CA ASN A 232 -2.85 2.30 -8.60
C ASN A 232 -3.94 2.70 -7.62
N ALA A 233 -3.65 2.60 -6.32
CA ALA A 233 -4.51 3.07 -5.24
C ALA A 233 -4.11 4.49 -4.82
N SER A 234 -4.65 5.51 -5.50
CA SER A 234 -4.28 6.91 -5.30
C SER A 234 -5.26 7.73 -4.45
N GLY A 235 -6.45 7.20 -4.15
CA GLY A 235 -7.40 7.81 -3.20
C GLY A 235 -7.12 7.42 -1.74
N ALA A 236 -7.50 8.26 -0.79
CA ALA A 236 -7.38 7.92 0.63
C ALA A 236 -8.26 6.72 1.00
N VAL A 237 -7.75 5.79 1.82
CA VAL A 237 -8.44 4.56 2.26
C VAL A 237 -8.94 3.71 1.07
N SER A 238 -8.32 3.87 -0.10
CA SER A 238 -8.76 3.20 -1.33
C SER A 238 -8.03 1.87 -1.54
N HIS A 239 -8.64 0.96 -2.31
CA HIS A 239 -8.09 -0.35 -2.61
C HIS A 239 -8.14 -0.61 -4.14
N SER A 240 -6.98 -0.90 -4.75
CA SER A 240 -6.88 -1.32 -6.16
C SER A 240 -6.22 -2.69 -6.28
N GLU A 241 -6.91 -3.67 -6.86
CA GLU A 241 -6.39 -5.02 -7.08
C GLU A 241 -6.56 -5.49 -8.54
N GLY A 242 -5.83 -6.53 -8.94
CA GLY A 242 -5.91 -7.13 -10.28
C GLY A 242 -4.86 -6.61 -11.27
N ILE A 243 -5.27 -6.27 -12.49
CA ILE A 243 -4.38 -5.88 -13.60
C ILE A 243 -4.78 -4.51 -14.13
N LEU A 244 -3.89 -3.52 -14.10
CA LEU A 244 -4.16 -2.19 -14.69
C LEU A 244 -5.45 -1.54 -14.14
N THR A 245 -5.74 -1.70 -12.85
CA THR A 245 -6.85 -1.03 -12.15
C THR A 245 -6.36 0.22 -11.44
N SER A 246 -7.24 1.20 -11.24
CA SER A 246 -6.90 2.45 -10.57
C SER A 246 -8.08 3.01 -9.79
N THR A 247 -7.86 3.46 -8.56
CA THR A 247 -8.86 4.19 -7.77
C THR A 247 -8.99 5.65 -8.19
N ALA A 248 -8.11 6.14 -9.07
CA ALA A 248 -8.21 7.44 -9.73
C ALA A 248 -8.40 8.64 -8.79
N GLY A 249 -7.87 8.55 -7.56
CA GLY A 249 -7.94 9.59 -6.54
C GLY A 249 -9.21 9.57 -5.70
N TYR A 250 -10.17 8.68 -5.99
CA TYR A 250 -11.42 8.60 -5.24
C TYR A 250 -11.22 7.94 -3.88
N THR A 251 -11.61 8.66 -2.83
CA THR A 251 -11.52 8.23 -1.42
C THR A 251 -12.42 7.02 -1.18
N ALA A 252 -11.93 6.02 -0.45
CA ALA A 252 -12.65 4.80 -0.12
C ALA A 252 -13.23 4.06 -1.34
N ALA A 253 -12.67 4.26 -2.53
CA ALA A 253 -12.99 3.47 -3.70
C ALA A 253 -12.30 2.10 -3.63
N HIS A 254 -13.00 1.05 -4.03
CA HIS A 254 -12.45 -0.29 -4.18
C HIS A 254 -12.67 -0.77 -5.61
N ILE A 255 -11.61 -1.18 -6.31
CA ILE A 255 -11.70 -1.66 -7.70
C ILE A 255 -10.87 -2.93 -7.91
N MET A 256 -11.48 -3.90 -8.59
CA MET A 256 -10.84 -5.16 -8.96
C MET A 256 -11.09 -5.53 -10.44
N GLY A 257 -10.33 -6.48 -10.96
CA GLY A 257 -10.45 -7.01 -12.32
C GLY A 257 -9.33 -6.53 -13.24
N GLN A 258 -9.67 -6.13 -14.47
CA GLN A 258 -8.68 -5.75 -15.48
C GLN A 258 -9.02 -4.42 -16.16
N SER A 259 -8.03 -3.54 -16.30
CA SER A 259 -8.09 -2.32 -17.11
C SER A 259 -9.29 -1.44 -16.78
N GLY A 260 -9.31 -0.81 -15.61
CA GLY A 260 -10.41 0.06 -15.19
C GLY A 260 -10.00 1.17 -14.24
N SER A 261 -10.81 2.21 -14.18
CA SER A 261 -10.62 3.32 -13.26
C SER A 261 -11.92 3.60 -12.52
N ALA A 262 -11.85 3.72 -11.20
CA ALA A 262 -12.97 4.15 -10.38
C ALA A 262 -13.44 5.55 -10.83
N ASN A 263 -14.72 5.83 -10.60
CA ASN A 263 -15.34 7.10 -10.99
C ASN A 263 -16.24 7.70 -9.90
N GLU A 264 -16.15 7.18 -8.68
CA GLU A 264 -16.90 7.64 -7.51
C GLU A 264 -16.21 7.15 -6.24
N SER A 265 -16.16 8.00 -5.23
CA SER A 265 -15.70 7.65 -3.89
C SER A 265 -16.69 6.75 -3.16
N VAL A 266 -16.20 6.10 -2.10
CA VAL A 266 -17.00 5.23 -1.22
C VAL A 266 -17.72 4.11 -1.99
N SER A 267 -17.18 3.70 -3.13
CA SER A 267 -17.88 2.84 -4.09
C SER A 267 -17.06 1.61 -4.46
N TRP A 268 -17.75 0.55 -4.87
CA TRP A 268 -17.14 -0.72 -5.23
C TRP A 268 -17.30 -1.00 -6.73
N PHE A 269 -16.24 -1.45 -7.40
CA PHE A 269 -16.16 -1.57 -8.86
C PHE A 269 -15.59 -2.91 -9.34
N LEU A 270 -16.21 -3.50 -10.37
CA LEU A 270 -15.62 -4.56 -11.20
C LEU A 270 -15.22 -3.99 -12.56
N ALA A 271 -13.99 -4.26 -13.00
CA ALA A 271 -13.43 -3.76 -14.25
C ALA A 271 -13.08 -4.88 -15.26
N ASN A 272 -13.33 -4.60 -16.54
CA ASN A 272 -12.80 -5.38 -17.68
C ASN A 272 -12.76 -4.49 -18.94
N GLY A 273 -11.74 -3.64 -19.08
CA GLY A 273 -11.72 -2.59 -20.11
C GLY A 273 -12.78 -1.52 -19.84
N GLY A 274 -12.78 -1.00 -18.61
CA GLY A 274 -13.79 -0.10 -18.04
C GLY A 274 -14.70 -0.78 -17.01
N ILE A 275 -15.46 0.03 -16.26
CA ILE A 275 -16.36 -0.44 -15.20
C ILE A 275 -17.51 -1.27 -15.82
N LYS A 276 -17.68 -2.51 -15.35
CA LYS A 276 -18.77 -3.43 -15.73
C LYS A 276 -19.82 -3.57 -14.65
N ALA A 277 -19.43 -3.47 -13.39
CA ALA A 277 -20.35 -3.43 -12.26
C ALA A 277 -19.89 -2.38 -11.27
N LYS A 278 -20.86 -1.73 -10.63
CA LYS A 278 -20.64 -0.74 -9.59
C LYS A 278 -21.70 -0.84 -8.52
N ILE A 279 -21.31 -0.69 -7.26
CA ILE A 279 -22.22 -0.35 -6.16
C ILE A 279 -21.80 1.04 -5.68
N SER A 280 -22.67 2.04 -5.88
CA SER A 280 -22.43 3.41 -5.43
C SER A 280 -22.61 3.50 -3.92
N GLY A 281 -21.61 3.99 -3.20
CA GLY A 281 -21.74 4.27 -1.76
C GLY A 281 -22.70 5.41 -1.46
N ASN A 282 -22.75 6.41 -2.34
CA ASN A 282 -23.58 7.59 -2.12
C ASN A 282 -25.08 7.32 -2.30
N THR A 283 -25.43 6.35 -3.16
CA THR A 283 -26.84 6.07 -3.49
C THR A 283 -27.28 4.65 -3.16
N GLY A 284 -26.35 3.76 -2.83
CA GLY A 284 -26.59 2.32 -2.69
C GLY A 284 -26.97 1.62 -4.00
N VAL A 285 -27.03 2.33 -5.14
CA VAL A 285 -27.50 1.77 -6.40
C VAL A 285 -26.42 0.89 -7.02
N GLY A 286 -26.77 -0.39 -7.22
CA GLY A 286 -26.03 -1.33 -8.05
C GLY A 286 -26.29 -1.09 -9.53
N THR A 287 -25.23 -0.90 -10.32
CA THR A 287 -25.30 -0.73 -11.78
C THR A 287 -24.46 -1.79 -12.46
N PHE A 288 -25.02 -2.44 -13.48
CA PHE A 288 -24.32 -3.39 -14.34
C PHE A 288 -24.40 -2.91 -15.79
N THR A 289 -23.27 -2.89 -16.50
CA THR A 289 -23.21 -2.50 -17.91
C THR A 289 -22.93 -3.71 -18.80
N GLY A 290 -23.59 -3.76 -19.95
CA GLY A 290 -23.58 -4.93 -20.84
C GLY A 290 -24.80 -5.83 -20.62
N GLY A 291 -24.59 -7.13 -20.52
CA GLY A 291 -25.65 -8.12 -20.33
C GLY A 291 -25.35 -9.07 -19.18
N THR A 292 -26.42 -9.51 -18.50
CA THR A 292 -26.34 -10.53 -17.45
C THR A 292 -26.95 -11.83 -17.99
N SER A 293 -26.24 -12.95 -17.82
CA SER A 293 -26.77 -14.27 -18.15
C SER A 293 -27.54 -14.82 -16.95
N LEU A 294 -28.86 -14.66 -16.97
CA LEU A 294 -29.76 -15.27 -16.00
C LEU A 294 -30.31 -16.60 -16.56
N GLY A 295 -30.61 -17.57 -15.70
CA GLY A 295 -31.21 -18.85 -16.10
C GLY A 295 -32.58 -18.69 -16.79
N PRO A 296 -33.20 -19.78 -17.29
CA PRO A 296 -34.54 -19.73 -17.86
C PRO A 296 -35.54 -19.31 -16.78
N ALA A 297 -35.95 -18.05 -16.79
CA ALA A 297 -36.77 -17.49 -15.73
C ALA A 297 -37.60 -16.28 -16.21
N ASP A 298 -38.48 -15.85 -15.32
CA ASP A 298 -39.34 -14.67 -15.43
C ASP A 298 -38.80 -13.50 -14.60
N TYR A 299 -39.31 -12.31 -14.91
CA TYR A 299 -39.19 -11.13 -14.06
C TYR A 299 -40.40 -11.12 -13.13
N ALA A 300 -40.14 -11.17 -11.83
CA ALA A 300 -41.17 -11.16 -10.80
C ALA A 300 -40.99 -10.01 -9.82
N GLU A 301 -42.05 -9.72 -9.09
CA GLU A 301 -42.05 -8.87 -7.91
C GLU A 301 -42.80 -9.60 -6.78
N LEU A 302 -42.43 -9.37 -5.52
CA LEU A 302 -43.18 -9.92 -4.40
C LEU A 302 -44.44 -9.08 -4.14
N PHE A 303 -45.58 -9.76 -3.99
CA PHE A 303 -46.86 -9.14 -3.61
C PHE A 303 -47.43 -9.79 -2.36
N GLU A 304 -48.10 -9.00 -1.54
CA GLU A 304 -48.78 -9.47 -0.34
C GLU A 304 -50.19 -9.99 -0.65
N THR A 305 -50.56 -11.14 -0.10
CA THR A 305 -51.83 -11.81 -0.31
C THR A 305 -52.92 -11.23 0.59
N ALA A 306 -54.13 -11.02 0.05
CA ALA A 306 -55.22 -10.36 0.76
C ALA A 306 -55.77 -11.13 1.97
N ASP A 307 -55.59 -12.45 2.00
CA ASP A 307 -56.01 -13.34 3.09
C ASP A 307 -54.85 -13.75 4.02
N GLY A 308 -53.63 -13.28 3.74
CA GLY A 308 -52.42 -13.63 4.49
C GLY A 308 -51.95 -15.07 4.27
N LEU A 309 -52.48 -15.78 3.28
CA LEU A 309 -52.14 -17.18 2.98
C LEU A 309 -51.29 -17.29 1.71
N PRO A 310 -50.32 -18.22 1.65
CA PRO A 310 -49.50 -18.38 0.47
C PRO A 310 -50.32 -18.87 -0.73
N ILE A 311 -49.99 -18.37 -1.92
CA ILE A 311 -50.51 -18.88 -3.18
C ILE A 311 -49.42 -19.69 -3.85
N GLU A 312 -49.65 -20.99 -3.99
CA GLU A 312 -48.74 -21.92 -4.66
C GLU A 312 -48.36 -21.47 -6.08
N PRO A 313 -47.22 -21.89 -6.63
CA PRO A 313 -46.83 -21.52 -7.99
C PRO A 313 -47.80 -22.00 -9.08
N GLY A 314 -47.88 -21.21 -10.16
CA GLY A 314 -48.62 -21.51 -11.38
C GLY A 314 -50.09 -21.09 -11.40
N TYR A 315 -50.53 -20.21 -10.50
CA TYR A 315 -51.87 -19.62 -10.52
C TYR A 315 -51.84 -18.21 -11.10
N PHE A 316 -52.82 -17.88 -11.94
CA PHE A 316 -53.10 -16.50 -12.31
C PHE A 316 -53.60 -15.73 -11.09
N VAL A 317 -53.08 -14.52 -10.90
CA VAL A 317 -53.46 -13.62 -9.80
C VAL A 317 -53.92 -12.26 -10.32
N THR A 318 -54.66 -11.55 -9.48
CA THR A 318 -55.15 -10.20 -9.71
C THR A 318 -55.25 -9.43 -8.39
N PHE A 319 -55.49 -8.13 -8.45
CA PHE A 319 -55.69 -7.32 -7.25
C PHE A 319 -57.03 -7.63 -6.56
N ALA A 320 -57.01 -7.74 -5.25
CA ALA A 320 -58.22 -7.82 -4.45
C ALA A 320 -58.93 -6.46 -4.43
N ALA A 321 -60.26 -6.48 -4.64
CA ALA A 321 -61.03 -5.25 -4.66
C ALA A 321 -61.14 -4.66 -3.25
N GLY A 322 -60.93 -3.35 -3.12
CA GLY A 322 -61.02 -2.65 -1.83
C GLY A 322 -59.79 -2.79 -0.93
N THR A 323 -58.71 -3.41 -1.41
CA THR A 323 -57.42 -3.48 -0.71
C THR A 323 -56.39 -2.57 -1.36
N ASP A 324 -55.39 -2.13 -0.60
CA ASP A 324 -54.27 -1.34 -1.11
C ASP A 324 -53.20 -2.25 -1.73
N GLY A 325 -53.42 -2.70 -2.97
CA GLY A 325 -52.43 -3.45 -3.74
C GLY A 325 -52.27 -4.94 -3.38
N LEU A 326 -53.07 -5.48 -2.45
CA LEU A 326 -53.02 -6.90 -2.10
C LEU A 326 -53.54 -7.79 -3.24
N ILE A 327 -52.97 -8.98 -3.37
CA ILE A 327 -53.30 -9.92 -4.45
C ILE A 327 -54.20 -11.06 -3.99
N ARG A 328 -54.93 -11.64 -4.95
CA ARG A 328 -55.69 -12.89 -4.81
C ARG A 328 -55.61 -13.71 -6.09
N VAL A 329 -56.01 -14.97 -6.02
CA VAL A 329 -56.21 -15.81 -7.21
C VAL A 329 -57.27 -15.18 -8.13
N ALA A 330 -56.97 -15.13 -9.43
CA ALA A 330 -57.86 -14.58 -10.45
C ALA A 330 -58.96 -15.59 -10.81
N GLY A 331 -60.19 -15.12 -11.00
CA GLY A 331 -61.31 -15.91 -11.49
C GLY A 331 -61.61 -15.66 -12.97
N ALA A 332 -62.47 -16.49 -13.55
CA ALA A 332 -62.86 -16.39 -14.98
C ALA A 332 -63.55 -15.07 -15.36
N ALA A 333 -64.10 -14.33 -14.38
CA ALA A 333 -64.72 -13.02 -14.60
C ALA A 333 -63.71 -11.87 -14.56
N ASP A 334 -62.50 -12.09 -14.03
CA ASP A 334 -61.46 -11.07 -13.93
C ASP A 334 -60.91 -10.77 -15.32
N ARG A 335 -61.06 -9.52 -15.76
CA ARG A 335 -60.56 -9.06 -17.06
C ARG A 335 -59.10 -8.66 -17.03
N TYR A 336 -58.59 -8.37 -15.84
CA TYR A 336 -57.21 -7.98 -15.59
C TYR A 336 -56.55 -9.02 -14.70
N THR A 337 -55.37 -9.43 -15.09
CA THR A 337 -54.47 -10.28 -14.31
C THR A 337 -53.13 -9.61 -14.26
N ILE A 338 -52.56 -9.52 -13.06
CA ILE A 338 -51.26 -8.90 -12.85
C ILE A 338 -50.13 -9.83 -13.30
N GLY A 339 -50.29 -11.14 -13.11
CA GLY A 339 -49.28 -12.12 -13.49
C GLY A 339 -49.62 -13.53 -13.02
N VAL A 340 -48.59 -14.36 -12.93
CA VAL A 340 -48.68 -15.75 -12.45
C VAL A 340 -47.73 -15.94 -11.28
N THR A 341 -48.16 -16.62 -10.23
CA THR A 341 -47.27 -16.98 -9.12
C THR A 341 -46.08 -17.82 -9.63
N SER A 342 -44.86 -17.32 -9.42
CA SER A 342 -43.62 -17.90 -9.95
C SER A 342 -42.88 -18.71 -8.89
N ALA A 343 -42.29 -19.83 -9.31
CA ALA A 343 -41.47 -20.69 -8.45
C ALA A 343 -39.97 -20.38 -8.55
N ASN A 344 -39.51 -19.82 -9.66
CA ASN A 344 -38.08 -19.65 -9.94
C ASN A 344 -37.80 -18.41 -10.82
N PRO A 345 -38.15 -17.21 -10.33
CA PRO A 345 -37.87 -15.96 -11.04
C PRO A 345 -36.36 -15.69 -11.14
N GLY A 346 -35.95 -15.08 -12.25
CA GLY A 346 -34.54 -14.75 -12.51
C GLY A 346 -34.16 -13.38 -11.99
N VAL A 347 -35.17 -12.51 -11.87
CA VAL A 347 -35.10 -11.23 -11.19
C VAL A 347 -36.33 -11.12 -10.31
N VAL A 348 -36.12 -10.77 -9.04
CA VAL A 348 -37.22 -10.52 -8.08
C VAL A 348 -37.10 -9.09 -7.57
N GLY A 349 -38.11 -8.28 -7.87
CA GLY A 349 -38.30 -6.96 -7.29
C GLY A 349 -38.95 -7.03 -5.92
N ASP A 350 -38.75 -5.97 -5.13
CA ASP A 350 -39.44 -5.73 -3.84
C ASP A 350 -39.25 -6.85 -2.79
N SER A 351 -38.16 -7.62 -2.87
CA SER A 351 -37.89 -8.73 -1.95
C SER A 351 -37.57 -8.28 -0.52
N ALA A 352 -36.93 -7.11 -0.39
CA ALA A 352 -36.45 -6.57 0.89
C ALA A 352 -35.60 -7.60 1.67
N ASP A 353 -34.73 -8.34 0.98
CA ASP A 353 -34.03 -9.50 1.57
C ASP A 353 -33.07 -9.14 2.71
N PHE A 354 -32.46 -7.95 2.68
CA PHE A 354 -31.48 -7.56 3.70
C PHE A 354 -32.10 -6.78 4.86
N GLU A 355 -33.08 -5.92 4.58
CA GLU A 355 -33.57 -4.94 5.54
C GLU A 355 -35.05 -4.61 5.31
N TRP A 356 -35.72 -4.19 6.38
CA TRP A 356 -37.11 -3.76 6.31
C TRP A 356 -37.29 -2.59 5.34
N ARG A 357 -38.27 -2.70 4.41
CA ARG A 357 -38.51 -1.70 3.36
C ARG A 357 -38.66 -0.26 3.85
N GLY A 358 -39.26 -0.09 5.04
CA GLY A 358 -39.50 1.21 5.68
C GLY A 358 -38.33 1.74 6.53
N LYS A 359 -37.18 1.04 6.55
CA LYS A 359 -36.04 1.41 7.40
C LYS A 359 -35.53 2.83 7.13
N TYR A 360 -35.53 3.24 5.86
CA TYR A 360 -35.00 4.53 5.44
C TYR A 360 -36.10 5.49 4.99
N VAL A 361 -35.92 6.78 5.30
CA VAL A 361 -36.78 7.86 4.81
C VAL A 361 -36.64 7.94 3.30
N ARG A 362 -37.77 8.07 2.60
CA ARG A 362 -37.84 8.20 1.16
C ARG A 362 -38.62 9.45 0.75
N ASP A 363 -38.31 9.99 -0.42
CA ASP A 363 -39.12 11.04 -1.03
C ASP A 363 -40.45 10.51 -1.59
N GLU A 364 -41.27 11.41 -2.14
CA GLU A 364 -42.58 11.08 -2.74
C GLU A 364 -42.48 10.11 -3.94
N TRP A 365 -41.29 9.90 -4.49
CA TRP A 365 -41.00 8.99 -5.61
C TRP A 365 -40.34 7.68 -5.16
N GLY A 366 -40.16 7.49 -3.84
CA GLY A 366 -39.59 6.27 -3.26
C GLY A 366 -38.06 6.22 -3.24
N ARG A 367 -37.36 7.31 -3.57
CA ARG A 367 -35.89 7.38 -3.50
C ARG A 367 -35.46 7.62 -2.06
N ALA A 368 -34.44 6.89 -1.59
CA ALA A 368 -33.90 7.09 -0.25
C ALA A 368 -33.29 8.49 -0.11
N LEU A 369 -33.53 9.14 1.03
CA LEU A 369 -32.93 10.42 1.39
C LEU A 369 -31.64 10.20 2.18
N TYR A 370 -30.62 11.00 1.86
CA TYR A 370 -29.30 10.92 2.46
C TYR A 370 -28.95 12.22 3.19
N ARG A 371 -28.12 12.12 4.21
CA ARG A 371 -27.54 13.25 4.95
C ARG A 371 -26.03 13.09 5.07
N LEU A 372 -25.35 14.17 5.45
CA LEU A 372 -23.95 14.13 5.83
C LEU A 372 -23.72 13.20 7.02
N ALA A 373 -22.73 12.31 6.89
CA ALA A 373 -22.31 11.44 7.98
C ALA A 373 -21.54 12.27 9.03
N PRO A 374 -21.83 12.12 10.34
CA PRO A 374 -21.15 12.87 11.40
C PRO A 374 -19.63 12.69 11.44
N ALA A 375 -19.11 11.53 10.98
CA ALA A 375 -17.67 11.27 10.89
C ALA A 375 -16.98 11.99 9.73
N ALA A 376 -17.72 12.38 8.69
CA ALA A 376 -17.21 13.17 7.57
C ALA A 376 -16.77 14.56 8.03
N GLU A 377 -17.55 15.18 8.93
CA GLU A 377 -17.24 16.49 9.50
C GLU A 377 -15.88 16.50 10.21
N ALA A 378 -15.45 15.38 10.80
CA ALA A 378 -14.16 15.25 11.46
C ALA A 378 -12.98 15.04 10.48
N LEU A 379 -13.20 14.40 9.32
CA LEU A 379 -12.18 14.20 8.29
C LEU A 379 -11.86 15.50 7.54
N VAL A 380 -12.90 16.28 7.19
CA VAL A 380 -12.74 17.61 6.56
C VAL A 380 -11.93 18.57 7.43
N GLN A 381 -12.11 18.51 8.75
CA GLN A 381 -11.36 19.34 9.71
C GLN A 381 -9.90 18.89 9.88
N ARG A 382 -9.57 17.62 9.63
CA ARG A 382 -8.18 17.11 9.69
C ARG A 382 -7.35 17.47 8.47
N GLU A 383 -7.95 17.48 7.27
CA GLU A 383 -7.24 17.86 6.05
C GLU A 383 -6.91 19.36 6.02
N ALA A 384 -7.78 20.22 6.59
CA ALA A 384 -7.50 21.65 6.76
C ALA A 384 -6.42 21.97 7.81
N GLY A 385 -6.02 20.99 8.63
CA GLY A 385 -5.05 21.15 9.73
C GLY A 385 -3.70 20.47 9.53
N ALA A 386 -3.46 19.82 8.39
CA ALA A 386 -2.23 19.06 8.14
C ALA A 386 -1.04 19.96 7.71
N SER A 387 -0.64 20.88 8.59
CA SER A 387 0.75 21.33 8.68
C SER A 387 1.26 21.05 10.09
N LEU A 388 1.43 19.76 10.42
CA LEU A 388 2.23 19.41 11.58
C LEU A 388 3.69 19.39 11.15
N SER A 389 4.36 20.53 11.34
CA SER A 389 5.82 20.59 11.41
C SER A 389 6.31 19.79 12.63
N PRO A 390 7.40 19.02 12.53
CA PRO A 390 7.95 18.32 13.68
C PRO A 390 8.71 19.31 14.57
N ALA A 391 8.13 19.67 15.72
CA ALA A 391 8.88 20.26 16.82
C ALA A 391 8.15 20.07 18.16
N ALA A 392 8.68 19.19 19.02
CA ALA A 392 9.48 19.64 20.16
C ALA A 392 9.68 18.50 21.19
N ARG A 393 10.95 18.22 21.46
CA ARG A 393 11.44 17.63 22.71
C ARG A 393 10.95 18.43 23.92
N ALA A 394 10.40 17.74 24.91
CA ALA A 394 10.58 17.95 26.35
C ALA A 394 10.01 16.69 27.02
N GLY A 395 10.83 15.78 27.57
CA GLY A 395 11.45 15.94 28.87
C GLY A 395 10.84 14.91 29.82
N GLY A 396 11.57 13.84 30.11
CA GLY A 396 11.12 12.76 30.99
C GLY A 396 12.17 11.66 31.09
N ARG A 397 13.33 11.99 31.66
CA ARG A 397 14.29 10.99 32.14
C ARG A 397 13.81 10.49 33.50
N ASP A 398 13.37 9.25 33.57
CA ASP A 398 13.38 8.48 34.82
C ASP A 398 14.49 7.43 34.71
N GLY A 399 15.70 7.87 35.04
CA GLY A 399 16.85 7.02 35.33
C GLY A 399 17.15 7.10 36.82
N ALA A 400 16.77 6.06 37.55
CA ALA A 400 17.20 5.85 38.92
C ALA A 400 18.68 5.42 38.93
N SER A 401 19.56 6.28 39.45
CA SER A 401 20.67 5.89 40.33
C SER A 401 21.47 7.13 40.72
N ALA A 402 21.35 7.54 41.98
CA ALA A 402 22.20 8.54 42.59
C ALA A 402 23.34 7.84 43.35
N SER A 403 24.58 8.20 43.06
CA SER A 403 25.65 8.22 44.05
C SER A 403 26.56 9.43 43.83
N MET A 404 26.54 10.32 44.83
CA MET A 404 27.61 11.21 45.30
C MET A 404 28.28 12.20 44.32
N GLY A 405 27.87 13.46 44.42
CA GLY A 405 28.54 14.46 45.29
C GLY A 405 29.89 15.05 44.85
N MET A 406 29.95 16.39 44.96
CA MET A 406 31.07 17.33 44.73
C MET A 406 31.19 17.82 43.28
N GLY A 407 31.24 19.11 42.95
CA GLY A 407 31.41 20.31 43.75
C GLY A 407 32.48 21.20 43.12
N MET A 408 32.08 22.41 42.72
CA MET A 408 32.89 23.60 42.39
C MET A 408 33.45 23.78 40.97
N GLY A 409 33.16 24.96 40.39
CA GLY A 409 34.24 25.92 40.15
C GLY A 409 34.55 26.35 38.71
N THR A 410 33.86 27.40 38.26
CA THR A 410 34.40 28.62 37.58
C THR A 410 35.39 28.52 36.41
N GLY A 411 35.16 29.32 35.34
CA GLY A 411 36.27 29.96 34.61
C GLY A 411 36.11 30.20 33.11
N ALA A 412 35.43 31.29 32.77
CA ALA A 412 35.74 32.32 31.76
C ALA A 412 36.68 32.11 30.55
N GLU A 413 36.19 32.68 29.43
CA GLU A 413 36.85 33.58 28.46
C GLU A 413 37.67 33.06 27.25
N ALA A 414 37.03 33.22 26.07
CA ALA A 414 37.35 34.15 24.98
C ALA A 414 38.79 34.25 24.42
N GLY A 415 38.89 34.21 23.08
CA GLY A 415 40.06 34.69 22.34
C GLY A 415 39.89 34.56 20.83
N ALA A 416 39.56 35.67 20.16
CA ALA A 416 39.42 35.82 18.72
C ALA A 416 40.77 35.84 17.98
N GLY A 417 40.76 35.59 16.66
CA GLY A 417 41.88 35.86 15.78
C GLY A 417 41.56 35.55 14.31
N ALA A 418 41.66 36.55 13.46
CA ALA A 418 41.10 36.60 12.11
C ALA A 418 42.16 36.64 11.00
N VAL A 419 41.65 36.56 9.77
CA VAL A 419 42.17 37.13 8.50
C VAL A 419 43.20 36.32 7.69
N GLY A 420 42.90 36.17 6.40
CA GLY A 420 43.90 35.97 5.34
C GLY A 420 43.31 35.37 4.05
N GLY A 421 43.06 36.19 3.04
CA GLY A 421 42.37 35.82 1.79
C GLY A 421 43.25 35.31 0.65
N GLY A 422 42.68 35.28 -0.56
CA GLY A 422 43.43 35.11 -1.80
C GLY A 422 42.58 34.54 -2.95
N GLU A 423 42.43 35.33 -4.01
CA GLU A 423 41.57 35.15 -5.18
C GLU A 423 42.01 34.10 -6.22
N ALA A 424 41.04 33.85 -7.11
CA ALA A 424 41.01 33.05 -8.32
C ALA A 424 42.13 33.28 -9.37
N THR A 425 42.34 32.27 -10.21
CA THR A 425 42.68 32.44 -11.65
C THR A 425 42.08 31.32 -12.51
N LYS A 426 42.14 31.56 -13.82
CA LYS A 426 41.20 31.25 -14.91
C LYS A 426 41.65 30.09 -15.80
N ALA A 427 40.65 29.48 -16.46
CA ALA A 427 40.57 29.09 -17.88
C ALA A 427 41.51 28.00 -18.48
N GLY A 428 40.86 27.07 -19.21
CA GLY A 428 41.46 26.25 -20.26
C GLY A 428 40.38 25.69 -21.19
N THR A 429 40.23 26.31 -22.36
CA THR A 429 39.37 25.90 -23.48
C THR A 429 40.04 24.81 -24.33
N GLY A 430 39.27 23.87 -24.88
CA GLY A 430 39.73 22.92 -25.89
C GLY A 430 38.58 22.42 -26.78
N THR A 431 38.59 22.88 -28.02
CA THR A 431 37.67 22.58 -29.13
C THR A 431 38.13 21.39 -29.99
N GLY A 432 37.19 20.68 -30.63
CA GLY A 432 37.37 20.16 -32.00
C GLY A 432 36.73 18.80 -32.29
N VAL A 433 35.61 18.76 -33.05
CA VAL A 433 35.46 18.25 -34.46
C VAL A 433 35.66 16.73 -34.58
N GLY A 434 34.81 15.90 -35.18
CA GLY A 434 33.70 16.02 -36.12
C GLY A 434 33.71 14.77 -37.02
N GLY A 435 32.57 14.35 -37.58
CA GLY A 435 32.54 13.27 -38.59
C GLY A 435 31.18 12.59 -38.72
N GLY A 436 30.40 13.02 -39.72
CA GLY A 436 29.12 12.44 -40.08
C GLY A 436 29.23 11.25 -41.04
N GLY A 437 28.08 10.63 -41.30
CA GLY A 437 27.88 9.62 -42.33
C GLY A 437 26.39 9.31 -42.48
N GLU A 438 25.73 9.97 -43.44
CA GLU A 438 24.43 9.60 -43.98
C GLU A 438 24.59 9.05 -45.41
N THR A 439 23.51 8.42 -45.90
CA THR A 439 23.16 7.97 -47.28
C THR A 439 23.38 6.47 -47.57
N MET A 440 22.49 5.72 -48.24
CA MET A 440 21.14 5.95 -48.81
C MET A 440 20.49 4.60 -49.19
N THR A 441 19.18 4.49 -48.95
CA THR A 441 18.06 3.88 -49.71
C THR A 441 18.21 2.59 -50.57
N ALA A 442 17.24 1.68 -50.38
CA ALA A 442 16.46 1.04 -51.45
C ALA A 442 15.13 0.50 -50.88
N GLY A 443 14.00 0.79 -51.54
CA GLY A 443 12.65 0.46 -51.09
C GLY A 443 11.94 -0.61 -51.93
N ALA A 444 10.90 -1.19 -51.32
CA ALA A 444 9.67 -1.74 -51.89
C ALA A 444 8.82 -2.13 -50.65
N GLY A 445 7.60 -1.65 -50.39
CA GLY A 445 6.48 -1.48 -51.31
C GLY A 445 5.52 -2.66 -51.11
N GLY A 446 4.80 -2.68 -49.98
CA GLY A 446 3.78 -3.69 -49.65
C GLY A 446 3.48 -3.71 -48.15
N ASP A 447 2.20 -3.70 -47.80
CA ASP A 447 1.62 -3.92 -46.45
C ASP A 447 1.53 -2.70 -45.51
N ALA A 448 0.94 -1.61 -46.01
CA ALA A 448 0.53 -0.46 -45.22
C ALA A 448 -0.83 -0.63 -44.49
N GLU A 449 -1.53 -1.76 -44.61
CA GLU A 449 -2.82 -1.99 -43.93
C GLU A 449 -2.74 -2.89 -42.68
N ALA A 450 -1.56 -3.42 -42.34
CA ALA A 450 -1.36 -4.25 -41.14
C ALA A 450 -0.71 -3.52 -39.95
N ARG A 451 -0.39 -2.22 -40.11
CA ARG A 451 0.34 -1.41 -39.10
C ARG A 451 -0.49 -0.32 -38.42
N GLU A 452 -1.79 -0.25 -38.69
CA GLU A 452 -2.70 0.74 -38.09
C GLU A 452 -3.61 0.15 -36.99
N LEU A 453 -3.64 -1.18 -36.82
CA LEU A 453 -4.39 -1.87 -35.75
C LEU A 453 -3.56 -2.27 -34.52
N GLN A 454 -2.27 -1.90 -34.47
CA GLN A 454 -1.38 -2.15 -33.32
C GLN A 454 -1.02 -0.89 -32.53
N ARG A 455 -1.68 0.24 -32.80
CA ARG A 455 -1.36 1.55 -32.19
C ARG A 455 -2.39 2.06 -31.18
N GLU A 456 -3.35 1.22 -30.76
CA GLU A 456 -4.40 1.59 -29.78
C GLU A 456 -4.40 0.75 -28.49
N ALA A 457 -3.32 0.04 -28.16
CA ALA A 457 -3.21 -0.70 -26.89
C ALA A 457 -1.79 -0.67 -26.31
N GLU A 458 -1.14 0.49 -26.29
CA GLU A 458 -0.04 0.67 -25.35
C GLU A 458 -0.66 0.79 -23.94
N PRO A 459 -0.35 -0.13 -23.00
CA PRO A 459 -0.71 0.10 -21.60
C PRO A 459 -0.04 1.41 -21.20
N ARG A 460 -0.84 2.39 -20.78
CA ARG A 460 -0.32 3.59 -20.13
C ARG A 460 0.39 3.14 -18.87
N LEU A 461 1.69 2.90 -18.99
CA LEU A 461 2.60 2.81 -17.86
C LEU A 461 2.36 4.07 -17.04
N TRP A 462 1.82 3.91 -15.84
CA TRP A 462 1.67 5.01 -14.91
C TRP A 462 3.08 5.53 -14.62
N ARG A 463 3.48 6.63 -15.26
CA ARG A 463 4.77 7.24 -14.99
C ARG A 463 4.71 7.73 -13.55
N ALA A 464 5.62 7.21 -12.73
CA ALA A 464 5.93 7.77 -11.42
C ALA A 464 6.32 9.26 -11.62
N GLY A 465 5.34 10.15 -11.48
CA GLY A 465 5.52 11.59 -11.75
C GLY A 465 4.28 12.33 -12.24
N GLU A 466 3.25 11.67 -12.79
CA GLU A 466 2.01 12.35 -13.24
C GLU A 466 0.90 12.36 -12.17
N ALA A 467 1.15 11.76 -11.01
CA ALA A 467 0.21 11.65 -9.88
C ALA A 467 0.32 12.80 -8.87
N ALA A 468 0.36 14.05 -9.33
CA ALA A 468 0.24 15.22 -8.45
C ALA A 468 -0.73 16.25 -9.04
N GLY A 469 -1.69 15.80 -9.83
CA GLY A 469 -2.95 16.53 -9.96
C GLY A 469 -3.74 16.31 -8.68
N VAL A 470 -3.46 17.11 -7.65
CA VAL A 470 -4.45 17.38 -6.59
C VAL A 470 -5.67 17.87 -7.35
N LEU A 471 -6.65 16.99 -7.57
CA LEU A 471 -7.99 17.46 -7.88
C LEU A 471 -8.36 18.28 -6.66
N SER A 472 -8.30 19.61 -6.80
CA SER A 472 -8.85 20.57 -5.86
C SER A 472 -10.37 20.46 -5.88
N GLY A 473 -10.88 19.26 -5.59
CA GLY A 473 -12.26 19.00 -5.28
C GLY A 473 -12.51 19.47 -3.85
N GLU A 474 -13.65 20.11 -3.64
CA GLU A 474 -14.22 20.26 -2.31
C GLU A 474 -14.09 18.95 -1.53
N PRO A 475 -13.83 18.99 -0.21
CA PRO A 475 -13.71 17.79 0.60
C PRO A 475 -14.95 16.90 0.39
N GLU A 476 -14.72 15.69 -0.10
CA GLU A 476 -15.81 14.80 -0.49
C GLU A 476 -16.63 14.40 0.74
N GLN A 477 -17.93 14.66 0.65
CA GLN A 477 -18.87 14.50 1.74
C GLN A 477 -19.32 13.03 1.82
N LEU A 478 -18.98 12.34 2.91
CA LEU A 478 -19.55 11.02 3.19
C LEU A 478 -21.04 11.18 3.51
N LEU A 479 -21.89 10.48 2.75
CA LEU A 479 -23.34 10.47 2.93
C LEU A 479 -23.81 9.17 3.55
N GLU A 480 -24.83 9.25 4.42
CA GLU A 480 -25.52 8.10 4.98
C GLU A 480 -27.04 8.20 4.76
N PRO A 481 -27.74 7.07 4.55
CA PRO A 481 -29.18 7.07 4.39
C PRO A 481 -29.88 7.42 5.72
N MET A 482 -30.91 8.27 5.63
CA MET A 482 -31.65 8.74 6.81
C MET A 482 -32.58 7.65 7.34
N LEU A 483 -32.44 7.30 8.63
CA LEU A 483 -33.33 6.34 9.28
C LEU A 483 -34.74 6.90 9.48
N SER A 484 -35.74 6.06 9.24
CA SER A 484 -37.13 6.36 9.54
C SER A 484 -37.38 6.34 11.05
N GLY A 485 -38.21 7.26 11.54
CA GLY A 485 -38.68 7.25 12.94
C GLY A 485 -39.56 6.06 13.29
N GLU A 486 -40.03 5.31 12.28
CA GLU A 486 -40.81 4.08 12.45
C GLU A 486 -39.94 2.82 12.58
N TRP A 487 -38.64 2.93 12.28
CA TRP A 487 -37.73 1.80 12.37
C TRP A 487 -37.31 1.54 13.81
N ASP A 488 -37.49 0.29 14.25
CA ASP A 488 -37.06 -0.19 15.55
C ASP A 488 -35.90 -1.19 15.39
N PRO A 489 -34.67 -0.86 15.84
CA PRO A 489 -33.52 -1.75 15.74
C PRO A 489 -33.62 -3.01 16.63
N GLN A 490 -34.49 -3.03 17.63
CA GLN A 490 -34.66 -4.19 18.53
C GLN A 490 -35.66 -5.19 17.99
N ARG A 491 -36.46 -4.83 16.99
CA ARG A 491 -37.44 -5.73 16.38
C ARG A 491 -36.75 -6.65 15.37
N PRO A 492 -36.80 -7.98 15.55
CA PRO A 492 -36.28 -8.91 14.56
C PRO A 492 -36.97 -8.72 13.21
N TYR A 493 -36.19 -8.67 12.14
CA TYR A 493 -36.69 -8.56 10.77
C TYR A 493 -36.76 -9.94 10.12
N VAL A 494 -37.89 -10.25 9.49
CA VAL A 494 -38.07 -11.42 8.64
C VAL A 494 -38.29 -10.93 7.20
N PRO A 495 -37.40 -11.28 6.25
CA PRO A 495 -37.54 -10.93 4.84
C PRO A 495 -38.90 -11.31 4.25
N ARG A 496 -39.37 -10.58 3.24
CA ARG A 496 -40.63 -10.94 2.57
C ARG A 496 -40.56 -12.33 1.93
N SER A 497 -39.42 -12.69 1.39
CA SER A 497 -39.18 -14.01 0.79
C SER A 497 -39.38 -15.18 1.77
N GLU A 498 -39.34 -14.92 3.09
CA GLU A 498 -39.56 -15.92 4.15
C GLU A 498 -40.95 -15.83 4.79
N ARG A 499 -41.78 -14.87 4.37
CA ARG A 499 -43.11 -14.65 4.95
C ARG A 499 -44.21 -15.25 4.06
N PRO A 500 -45.09 -16.10 4.61
CA PRO A 500 -46.05 -16.86 3.83
C PRO A 500 -47.07 -15.97 3.08
N GLU A 501 -47.33 -14.77 3.57
CA GLU A 501 -48.22 -13.81 2.92
C GLU A 501 -47.59 -13.09 1.72
N TRP A 502 -46.29 -13.26 1.43
CA TRP A 502 -45.62 -12.64 0.28
C TRP A 502 -45.30 -13.68 -0.80
N VAL A 503 -45.75 -13.42 -2.02
CA VAL A 503 -45.65 -14.37 -3.13
C VAL A 503 -44.98 -13.69 -4.33
N ALA A 504 -44.00 -14.38 -4.92
CA ALA A 504 -43.40 -13.95 -6.18
C ALA A 504 -44.41 -14.08 -7.31
N VAL A 505 -44.72 -12.97 -7.97
CA VAL A 505 -45.60 -12.95 -9.14
C VAL A 505 -44.76 -12.62 -10.35
N GLY A 506 -44.62 -13.58 -11.24
CA GLY A 506 -44.04 -13.38 -12.56
C GLY A 506 -44.91 -12.44 -13.38
N LEU A 507 -44.32 -11.34 -13.83
CA LEU A 507 -44.94 -10.26 -14.59
C LEU A 507 -44.58 -10.36 -16.09
N LEU A 508 -43.44 -10.96 -16.40
CA LEU A 508 -42.94 -11.11 -17.76
C LEU A 508 -42.06 -12.36 -17.88
N GLY A 509 -42.21 -13.13 -18.95
CA GLY A 509 -41.29 -14.23 -19.27
C GLY A 509 -41.98 -15.55 -19.55
N LYS A 510 -41.21 -16.64 -19.48
CA LYS A 510 -41.70 -18.01 -19.72
C LYS A 510 -42.07 -18.66 -18.40
N LEU A 511 -43.37 -18.84 -18.16
CA LEU A 511 -43.91 -19.27 -16.87
C LEU A 511 -44.63 -20.60 -16.98
N LEU A 512 -44.40 -21.48 -16.00
CA LEU A 512 -45.19 -22.70 -15.83
C LEU A 512 -46.52 -22.34 -15.15
N VAL A 513 -47.62 -22.77 -15.74
CA VAL A 513 -48.97 -22.49 -15.26
C VAL A 513 -49.73 -23.79 -15.11
N ARG A 514 -50.53 -23.88 -14.06
CA ARG A 514 -51.50 -24.96 -13.86
C ARG A 514 -52.60 -24.81 -14.89
N ASP A 515 -52.96 -25.89 -15.57
CA ASP A 515 -54.04 -25.88 -16.56
C ASP A 515 -55.10 -26.96 -16.27
N ASP A 516 -56.30 -26.73 -16.77
CA ASP A 516 -57.45 -27.64 -16.63
C ASP A 516 -57.40 -28.84 -17.60
N GLY A 517 -56.36 -28.92 -18.43
CA GLY A 517 -56.16 -29.93 -19.46
C GLY A 517 -56.63 -29.51 -20.86
N THR A 518 -57.28 -28.36 -21.00
CA THR A 518 -57.82 -27.88 -22.28
C THR A 518 -56.80 -27.08 -23.10
N CYS A 519 -55.71 -26.62 -22.49
CA CYS A 519 -54.73 -25.76 -23.15
C CYS A 519 -53.89 -26.54 -24.19
N GLU A 520 -53.77 -26.05 -25.42
CA GLU A 520 -53.02 -26.71 -26.49
C GLU A 520 -51.76 -25.93 -26.86
N SER A 521 -50.68 -26.65 -27.21
CA SER A 521 -49.43 -26.02 -27.66
C SER A 521 -49.68 -25.17 -28.90
N GLY A 522 -49.26 -23.90 -28.88
CA GLY A 522 -49.52 -22.96 -29.96
C GLY A 522 -50.85 -22.21 -29.85
N GLY A 523 -51.76 -22.64 -28.96
CA GLY A 523 -53.01 -21.95 -28.65
C GLY A 523 -52.85 -20.81 -27.63
N CYS A 524 -53.98 -20.29 -27.15
CA CYS A 524 -54.01 -19.27 -26.11
C CYS A 524 -54.78 -19.78 -24.88
N CYS A 525 -54.45 -19.26 -23.70
CA CYS A 525 -55.17 -19.53 -22.47
C CYS A 525 -55.52 -18.25 -21.71
N ARG A 526 -56.51 -18.35 -20.81
CA ARG A 526 -56.91 -17.32 -19.85
C ARG A 526 -57.14 -17.93 -18.47
N PRO A 527 -57.23 -17.11 -17.41
CA PRO A 527 -57.65 -17.59 -16.10
C PRO A 527 -59.06 -18.16 -16.19
N GLY A 528 -59.22 -19.41 -15.78
CA GLY A 528 -60.49 -20.10 -15.60
C GLY A 528 -60.94 -20.05 -14.15
N ALA A 529 -61.64 -21.09 -13.72
CA ALA A 529 -62.02 -21.24 -12.32
C ALA A 529 -60.77 -21.41 -11.43
N GLY A 530 -60.69 -20.67 -10.32
CA GLY A 530 -59.61 -20.80 -9.34
C GLY A 530 -58.22 -20.45 -9.88
N GLY A 531 -58.11 -19.54 -10.85
CA GLY A 531 -56.82 -19.07 -11.40
C GLY A 531 -56.06 -20.10 -12.23
N ILE A 532 -56.71 -21.19 -12.60
CA ILE A 532 -56.15 -22.25 -13.44
C ILE A 532 -56.32 -21.87 -14.91
N ALA A 533 -55.30 -22.09 -15.74
CA ALA A 533 -55.36 -21.81 -17.17
C ALA A 533 -56.44 -22.68 -17.85
N THR A 534 -57.27 -22.04 -18.67
CA THR A 534 -58.23 -22.69 -19.56
C THR A 534 -58.05 -22.18 -20.99
N SER A 535 -58.33 -23.03 -21.98
CA SER A 535 -58.21 -22.70 -23.40
C SER A 535 -59.10 -21.52 -23.77
N ALA A 536 -58.56 -20.58 -24.54
CA ALA A 536 -59.26 -19.38 -24.96
C ALA A 536 -58.89 -18.99 -26.39
N ARG A 537 -59.79 -18.28 -27.06
CA ARG A 537 -59.53 -17.74 -28.41
C ARG A 537 -58.45 -16.65 -28.42
N SER A 538 -58.17 -16.06 -27.27
CA SER A 538 -57.21 -14.96 -27.07
C SER A 538 -56.76 -14.94 -25.62
N GLY A 539 -55.53 -14.47 -25.36
CA GLY A 539 -54.96 -14.43 -24.02
C GLY A 539 -53.47 -14.71 -24.08
N TYR A 540 -52.97 -15.46 -23.10
CA TYR A 540 -51.55 -15.81 -22.99
C TYR A 540 -51.19 -16.95 -23.94
N ARG A 541 -50.08 -16.81 -24.64
CA ARG A 541 -49.63 -17.81 -25.62
C ARG A 541 -49.10 -19.04 -24.89
N VAL A 542 -49.68 -20.19 -25.20
CA VAL A 542 -49.16 -21.50 -24.75
C VAL A 542 -47.99 -21.88 -25.66
N ILE A 543 -46.78 -21.97 -25.09
CA ILE A 543 -45.58 -22.38 -25.80
C ILE A 543 -45.61 -23.90 -26.02
N ARG A 544 -45.78 -24.64 -24.93
CA ARG A 544 -45.83 -26.11 -24.95
C ARG A 544 -46.52 -26.67 -23.70
N ARG A 545 -47.05 -27.88 -23.81
CA ARG A 545 -47.45 -28.68 -22.65
C ARG A 545 -46.21 -29.27 -21.95
N THR A 546 -46.19 -29.23 -20.62
CA THR A 546 -45.11 -29.79 -19.79
C THR A 546 -45.57 -30.96 -18.94
N GLY A 547 -46.88 -31.10 -18.71
CA GLY A 547 -47.50 -32.24 -18.02
C GLY A 547 -49.01 -32.33 -18.26
N ALA A 548 -49.66 -33.26 -17.57
CA ALA A 548 -51.11 -33.50 -17.71
C ALA A 548 -51.98 -32.31 -17.29
N ARG A 549 -51.49 -31.48 -16.35
CA ARG A 549 -52.15 -30.28 -15.81
C ARG A 549 -51.19 -29.09 -15.70
N GLN A 550 -50.21 -29.03 -16.59
CA GLN A 550 -49.23 -27.95 -16.63
C GLN A 550 -48.84 -27.61 -18.06
N VAL A 551 -48.79 -26.31 -18.34
CA VAL A 551 -48.30 -25.75 -19.60
C VAL A 551 -47.26 -24.66 -19.33
N LEU A 552 -46.37 -24.46 -20.30
CA LEU A 552 -45.46 -23.32 -20.33
C LEU A 552 -46.10 -22.23 -21.18
N ILE A 553 -46.32 -21.05 -20.61
CA ILE A 553 -46.84 -19.88 -21.31
C ILE A 553 -45.74 -18.84 -21.52
N LEU A 554 -46.00 -17.91 -22.43
CA LEU A 554 -45.30 -16.63 -22.52
C LEU A 554 -46.21 -15.53 -21.95
N LEU A 555 -45.83 -14.98 -20.81
CA LEU A 555 -46.44 -13.78 -20.22
C LEU A 555 -45.72 -12.55 -20.78
N LYS A 556 -46.49 -11.60 -21.33
CA LYS A 556 -46.00 -10.45 -22.10
C LYS A 556 -46.88 -9.22 -21.91
#